data_AF-A0A2E0T275-F1
#
_entry.id   AF-A0A2E0T275-F1
#
_cell.length_a   1.000
_cell.length_b   1.000
_cell.length_c   1.000
_cell.angle_alpha   90.00
_cell.angle_beta   90.00
_cell.angle_gamma   90.00
#
_symmetry.space_group_name_H-M   'P 1'
#
loop_
_entity.id
_entity.type
_entity.pdbx_description
1 polymer ?
#
loop_
_entity_poly.entity_id
_entity_poly.type
_entity_poly.pdbx_seq_one_letter_code
_entity_poly.pdbx_strand_id
1 'polypeptide(L)'
;SGGGSVWLAPGAQGWVDVWLPAGDPWWDDDVARAAVPVGEAWRSALEVVGLGDGFRVHQGGVESRPWSALVCFAGIGPGEVLDRDGRKWVGISQRRTRDWIRLQTMAHRRWSPDDAVDGLVGHEGPDAALADAVGEIHGADVLAALIPALG
;
A
#
# COMPACT_ATOMS: atom_id res chain seq x y z
N SER A 1 -5.36 -9.97 -8.73
CA SER A 1 -4.17 -10.05 -7.85
C SER A 1 -2.93 -10.13 -8.72
N GLY A 2 -1.94 -9.27 -8.46
CA GLY A 2 -0.60 -9.35 -9.03
C GLY A 2 0.24 -10.42 -8.32
N GLY A 3 1.24 -10.97 -9.01
CA GLY A 3 1.98 -12.17 -8.63
C GLY A 3 3.28 -11.96 -7.83
N GLY A 4 3.47 -10.79 -7.22
CA GLY A 4 4.64 -10.50 -6.38
C GLY A 4 4.44 -10.95 -4.92
N SER A 5 5.54 -11.34 -4.28
CA SER A 5 5.60 -11.65 -2.86
C SER A 5 5.46 -10.39 -1.99
N VAL A 6 5.07 -10.59 -0.73
CA VAL A 6 4.97 -9.56 0.29
C VAL A 6 5.73 -10.06 1.51
N TRP A 7 6.71 -9.28 1.97
CA TRP A 7 7.46 -9.61 3.17
C TRP A 7 6.67 -9.26 4.43
N LEU A 8 6.60 -10.21 5.37
CA LEU A 8 5.89 -10.08 6.64
C LEU A 8 6.77 -10.52 7.80
N ALA A 9 6.68 -9.79 8.90
CA ALA A 9 7.36 -10.14 10.15
C ALA A 9 6.52 -9.65 11.33
N PRO A 10 6.58 -10.31 12.50
CA PRO A 10 5.83 -9.88 13.67
C PRO A 10 6.06 -8.39 14.00
N GLY A 11 4.98 -7.61 14.04
CA GLY A 11 5.02 -6.18 14.36
C GLY A 11 5.57 -5.25 13.27
N ALA A 12 5.99 -5.77 12.11
CA ALA A 12 6.61 -4.98 11.05
C ALA A 12 5.60 -4.34 10.09
N GLN A 13 4.30 -4.62 10.22
CA GLN A 13 3.24 -4.08 9.35
C GLN A 13 2.04 -3.57 10.17
N GLY A 14 1.34 -2.57 9.63
CA GLY A 14 -0.03 -2.21 10.00
C GLY A 14 -0.98 -2.58 8.88
N TRP A 15 -2.09 -3.23 9.20
CA TRP A 15 -3.10 -3.70 8.24
C TRP A 15 -4.45 -3.08 8.53
N VAL A 16 -5.12 -2.61 7.49
CA VAL A 16 -6.53 -2.20 7.54
C VAL A 16 -7.23 -2.75 6.30
N ASP A 17 -8.28 -3.52 6.54
CA ASP A 17 -9.16 -4.02 5.49
C ASP A 17 -10.47 -3.23 5.52
N VAL A 18 -10.83 -2.63 4.39
CA VAL A 18 -12.10 -1.92 4.19
C VAL A 18 -13.03 -2.83 3.39
N TRP A 19 -14.23 -3.04 3.92
CA TRP A 19 -15.28 -3.81 3.27
C TRP A 19 -16.41 -2.90 2.83
N LEU A 20 -16.69 -2.87 1.53
CA LEU A 20 -17.76 -2.07 0.94
C LEU A 20 -18.86 -3.02 0.44
N PRO A 21 -20.09 -2.96 0.97
CA PRO A 21 -21.22 -3.69 0.39
C PRO A 21 -21.63 -3.10 -0.97
N ALA A 22 -22.35 -3.88 -1.77
CA ALA A 22 -22.97 -3.35 -3.00
C ALA A 22 -23.84 -2.12 -2.71
N GLY A 23 -23.66 -1.05 -3.48
CA GLY A 23 -24.38 0.22 -3.32
C GLY A 23 -23.78 1.16 -2.28
N ASP A 24 -22.65 0.81 -1.67
CA ASP A 24 -21.89 1.73 -0.81
C ASP A 24 -21.46 2.99 -1.59
N PRO A 25 -21.45 4.20 -0.98
CA PRO A 25 -21.03 5.43 -1.65
C PRO A 25 -19.61 5.38 -2.24
N TRP A 26 -18.73 4.51 -1.73
CA TRP A 26 -17.37 4.33 -2.24
C TRP A 26 -17.26 3.17 -3.24
N TRP A 27 -18.37 2.53 -3.58
CA TRP A 27 -18.41 1.54 -4.65
C TRP A 27 -18.19 2.20 -6.01
N ASP A 28 -17.20 1.72 -6.74
CA ASP A 28 -17.02 1.99 -8.17
C ASP A 28 -16.75 0.67 -8.89
N ASP A 29 -17.42 0.41 -10.01
CA ASP A 29 -17.21 -0.79 -10.83
C ASP A 29 -15.82 -0.81 -11.48
N ASP A 30 -15.21 0.35 -11.65
CA ASP A 30 -13.81 0.46 -12.02
C ASP A 30 -12.91 0.17 -10.82
N VAL A 31 -12.19 -0.94 -10.95
CA VAL A 31 -11.24 -1.47 -9.99
C VAL A 31 -10.22 -0.40 -9.57
N ALA A 32 -9.69 0.40 -10.50
CA ALA A 32 -8.69 1.41 -10.18
C ALA A 32 -9.30 2.56 -9.38
N ARG A 33 -10.47 3.07 -9.80
CA ARG A 33 -11.14 4.19 -9.09
C ARG A 33 -11.63 3.80 -7.71
N ALA A 34 -12.07 2.56 -7.50
CA ALA A 34 -12.54 2.08 -6.20
C ALA A 34 -11.46 2.08 -5.10
N ALA A 35 -10.18 2.04 -5.47
CA ALA A 35 -9.07 2.08 -4.50
C ALA A 35 -8.71 3.50 -4.05
N VAL A 36 -9.03 4.51 -4.85
CA VAL A 36 -8.58 5.90 -4.65
C VAL A 36 -9.09 6.51 -3.35
N PRO A 37 -10.38 6.42 -2.98
CA PRO A 37 -10.87 7.02 -1.72
C PRO A 37 -10.15 6.47 -0.48
N VAL A 38 -9.86 5.17 -0.46
CA VAL A 38 -9.12 4.54 0.64
C VAL A 38 -7.67 5.01 0.67
N GLY A 39 -7.04 5.19 -0.50
CA GLY A 39 -5.72 5.83 -0.61
C GLY A 39 -5.70 7.25 -0.06
N GLU A 40 -6.73 8.05 -0.35
CA GLU A 40 -6.86 9.42 0.16
C GLU A 40 -7.04 9.47 1.68
N ALA A 41 -7.80 8.52 2.25
CA ALA A 41 -7.92 8.37 3.69
C ALA A 41 -6.56 8.06 4.35
N TRP A 42 -5.76 7.17 3.75
CA TRP A 42 -4.39 6.91 4.19
C TRP A 42 -3.48 8.12 4.05
N ARG A 43 -3.49 8.81 2.91
CA ARG A 43 -2.71 10.04 2.68
C ARG A 43 -3.00 11.05 3.79
N SER A 44 -4.28 11.32 4.05
CA SER A 44 -4.73 12.22 5.11
C SER A 44 -4.23 11.78 6.49
N ALA A 45 -4.38 10.49 6.82
CA ALA A 45 -3.92 9.95 8.10
C ALA A 45 -2.41 10.10 8.30
N LEU A 46 -1.59 9.82 7.28
CA LEU A 46 -0.14 9.99 7.32
C LEU A 46 0.27 11.45 7.56
N GLU A 47 -0.42 12.40 6.93
CA GLU A 47 -0.19 13.84 7.13
C GLU A 47 -0.62 14.28 8.54
N VAL A 48 -1.77 13.82 9.03
CA VAL A 48 -2.30 14.14 10.37
C VAL A 48 -1.36 13.70 11.48
N VAL A 49 -0.74 12.53 11.35
CA VAL A 49 0.22 12.04 12.36
C VAL A 49 1.63 12.63 12.20
N GLY A 50 1.84 13.49 11.20
CA GLY A 50 3.12 14.19 11.00
C GLY A 50 4.26 13.34 10.44
N LEU A 51 3.95 12.29 9.67
CA LEU A 51 4.98 11.45 9.02
C LEU A 51 5.62 12.09 7.78
N GLY A 52 5.13 13.27 7.37
CA GLY A 52 5.64 14.03 6.24
C GLY A 52 4.53 14.82 5.55
N ASP A 53 4.89 15.52 4.49
CA ASP A 53 3.98 16.29 3.66
C ASP A 53 4.16 15.96 2.16
N GLY A 54 3.14 16.23 1.36
CA GLY A 54 3.18 15.98 -0.09
C GLY A 54 3.17 14.50 -0.46
N PHE A 55 2.54 13.67 0.36
CA PHE A 55 2.09 12.36 -0.08
C PHE A 55 1.11 12.49 -1.24
N ARG A 56 1.13 11.55 -2.17
CA ARG A 56 0.20 11.50 -3.30
C ARG A 56 -0.41 10.12 -3.44
N VAL A 57 -1.68 10.09 -3.81
CA VAL A 57 -2.37 8.85 -4.19
C VAL A 57 -2.15 8.60 -5.67
N HIS A 58 -1.75 7.39 -6.03
CA HIS A 58 -1.56 7.02 -7.43
C HIS A 58 -2.92 6.83 -8.12
N GLN A 59 -3.20 7.69 -9.11
CA GLN A 59 -4.46 7.69 -9.87
C GLN A 59 -4.36 6.88 -11.18
N GLY A 60 -3.15 6.51 -11.59
CA GLY A 60 -2.89 5.83 -12.86
C GLY A 60 -3.10 4.32 -12.79
N GLY A 61 -2.87 3.66 -13.94
CA GLY A 61 -2.79 2.19 -14.00
C GLY A 61 -1.55 1.64 -13.27
N VAL A 62 -1.35 0.33 -13.34
CA VAL A 62 -0.18 -0.32 -12.72
C VAL A 62 1.11 0.17 -13.37
N GLU A 63 2.06 0.63 -12.56
CA GLU A 63 3.41 0.99 -12.99
C GLU A 63 4.40 -0.10 -12.60
N SER A 64 5.08 -0.66 -13.61
CA SER A 64 6.17 -1.60 -13.41
C SER A 64 7.45 -0.85 -13.06
N ARG A 65 8.17 -1.37 -12.06
CA ARG A 65 9.43 -0.84 -11.52
C ARG A 65 10.42 -1.99 -11.33
N PRO A 66 11.71 -1.71 -11.10
CA PRO A 66 12.64 -2.74 -10.62
C PRO A 66 12.01 -3.53 -9.47
N TRP A 67 12.20 -4.85 -9.46
CA TRP A 67 11.64 -5.79 -8.48
C TRP A 67 10.11 -5.97 -8.47
N SER A 68 9.32 -5.19 -9.21
CA SER A 68 7.84 -5.26 -9.17
C SER A 68 7.24 -6.61 -9.57
N ALA A 69 7.95 -7.42 -10.36
CA ALA A 69 7.55 -8.78 -10.71
C ALA A 69 7.66 -9.78 -9.54
N LEU A 70 8.46 -9.44 -8.52
CA LEU A 70 8.85 -10.34 -7.44
C LEU A 70 8.43 -9.83 -6.07
N VAL A 71 8.48 -8.53 -5.85
CA VAL A 71 8.11 -7.86 -4.61
C VAL A 71 6.98 -6.88 -4.91
N CYS A 72 5.80 -7.15 -4.37
CA CYS A 72 4.59 -6.38 -4.67
C CYS A 72 4.74 -4.89 -4.29
N PHE A 73 5.43 -4.60 -3.19
CA PHE A 73 5.68 -3.23 -2.74
C PHE A 73 6.65 -2.43 -3.63
N ALA A 74 7.38 -3.09 -4.53
CA ALA A 74 8.29 -2.42 -5.45
C ALA A 74 7.58 -1.85 -6.69
N GLY A 75 6.42 -2.39 -7.10
CA GLY A 75 5.58 -1.81 -8.17
C GLY A 75 4.69 -0.67 -7.67
N ILE A 76 3.84 -0.09 -8.53
CA ILE A 76 2.75 0.81 -8.08
C ILE A 76 1.43 0.37 -8.68
N GLY A 77 0.37 0.35 -7.88
CA GLY A 77 -1.01 0.13 -8.29
C GLY A 77 -1.91 1.33 -7.98
N PRO A 78 -3.11 1.39 -8.58
CA PRO A 78 -4.08 2.45 -8.31
C PRO A 78 -4.44 2.54 -6.83
N GLY A 79 -4.62 3.77 -6.32
CA GLY A 79 -4.96 4.06 -4.93
C GLY A 79 -3.80 3.96 -3.95
N GLU A 80 -2.65 3.43 -4.34
CA GLU A 80 -1.49 3.34 -3.45
C GLU A 80 -0.90 4.71 -3.12
N VAL A 81 -0.33 4.84 -1.93
CA VAL A 81 0.19 6.12 -1.41
C VAL A 81 1.70 6.17 -1.57
N LEU A 82 2.18 7.24 -2.18
CA LEU A 82 3.59 7.51 -2.46
C LEU A 82 4.04 8.81 -1.80
N ASP A 83 5.31 8.91 -1.40
CA ASP A 83 5.93 10.19 -1.06
C ASP A 83 6.46 10.94 -2.30
N ARG A 84 7.14 12.06 -2.06
CA ARG A 84 7.74 12.93 -3.10
C ARG A 84 8.86 12.26 -3.87
N ASP A 85 9.60 11.38 -3.21
CA ASP A 85 10.70 10.60 -3.81
C ASP A 85 10.16 9.37 -4.56
N GLY A 86 8.85 9.11 -4.44
CA GLY A 86 8.15 8.04 -5.13
C GLY A 86 8.22 6.70 -4.39
N ARG A 87 8.61 6.68 -3.11
CA ARG A 87 8.57 5.47 -2.29
C ARG A 87 7.13 5.13 -1.95
N LYS A 88 6.80 3.84 -1.90
CA LYS A 88 5.46 3.36 -1.53
C LYS A 88 5.33 3.26 -0.02
N TRP A 89 4.38 4.01 0.53
CA TRP A 89 4.05 4.00 1.94
C TRP A 89 2.86 3.08 2.25
N VAL A 90 1.89 3.02 1.35
CA VAL A 90 0.70 2.18 1.51
C VAL A 90 0.46 1.38 0.25
N GLY A 91 0.49 0.06 0.39
CA GLY A 91 0.06 -0.88 -0.64
C GLY A 91 -1.43 -1.16 -0.54
N ILE A 92 -2.09 -1.29 -1.68
CA ILE A 92 -3.52 -1.60 -1.77
C ILE A 92 -3.71 -2.77 -2.72
N SER A 93 -4.43 -3.78 -2.24
CA SER A 93 -4.95 -4.86 -3.08
C SER A 93 -6.45 -4.96 -2.89
N GLN A 94 -7.13 -5.57 -3.86
CA GLN A 94 -8.57 -5.75 -3.73
C GLN A 94 -9.06 -7.09 -4.23
N ARG A 95 -10.14 -7.55 -3.60
CA ARG A 95 -10.94 -8.69 -4.02
C ARG A 95 -12.39 -8.23 -4.11
N ARG A 96 -13.10 -8.69 -5.14
CA ARG A 96 -14.46 -8.22 -5.43
C ARG A 96 -15.38 -9.39 -5.75
N THR A 97 -16.64 -9.21 -5.40
CA THR A 97 -17.76 -10.02 -5.86
C THR A 97 -18.88 -9.09 -6.31
N ARG A 98 -20.01 -9.64 -6.75
CA ARG A 98 -21.20 -8.84 -7.05
C ARG A 98 -21.82 -8.19 -5.82
N ASP A 99 -21.52 -8.70 -4.62
CA ASP A 99 -22.18 -8.30 -3.37
C ASP A 99 -21.27 -7.44 -2.47
N TRP A 100 -19.94 -7.48 -2.68
CA TRP A 100 -18.97 -6.74 -1.87
C TRP A 100 -17.63 -6.49 -2.57
N ILE A 101 -16.93 -5.45 -2.11
CA ILE A 101 -15.51 -5.17 -2.38
C ILE A 101 -14.76 -5.26 -1.05
N ARG A 102 -13.61 -5.95 -1.05
CA ARG A 102 -12.63 -5.89 0.03
C ARG A 102 -11.38 -5.22 -0.49
N LEU A 103 -11.06 -4.05 0.06
CA LEU A 103 -9.82 -3.33 -0.14
C LEU A 103 -8.91 -3.64 1.03
N GLN A 104 -7.84 -4.37 0.77
CA GLN A 104 -6.83 -4.68 1.77
C GLN A 104 -5.69 -3.69 1.64
N THR A 105 -5.36 -3.03 2.75
CA THR A 105 -4.30 -2.04 2.79
C THR A 105 -3.27 -2.40 3.83
N MET A 106 -2.02 -2.04 3.53
CA MET A 106 -0.91 -2.31 4.42
C MET A 106 0.13 -1.20 4.33
N ALA A 107 0.70 -0.85 5.47
CA ALA A 107 1.87 0.01 5.58
C ALA A 107 2.95 -0.70 6.41
N HIS A 108 4.21 -0.55 6.02
CA HIS A 108 5.33 -1.10 6.77
C HIS A 108 5.63 -0.23 7.99
N ARG A 109 5.71 -0.81 9.18
CA ARG A 109 6.32 -0.18 10.38
C ARG A 109 7.84 -0.37 10.41
N ARG A 110 8.25 -1.49 9.82
CA ARG A 110 9.62 -1.84 9.50
C ARG A 110 9.62 -2.38 8.07
N TRP A 111 10.60 -2.02 7.25
CA TRP A 111 10.94 -2.57 5.95
C TRP A 111 12.31 -3.26 6.04
N SER A 112 12.44 -4.41 5.40
CA SER A 112 13.71 -5.14 5.32
C SER A 112 13.86 -5.65 3.88
N PRO A 113 14.61 -4.93 3.03
CA PRO A 113 14.74 -5.32 1.64
C PRO A 113 15.50 -6.64 1.51
N ASP A 114 16.42 -6.94 2.43
CA ASP A 114 17.13 -8.22 2.51
C ASP A 114 16.16 -9.37 2.80
N ASP A 115 15.36 -9.25 3.86
CA ASP A 115 14.39 -10.30 4.22
C ASP A 115 13.27 -10.42 3.16
N ALA A 116 13.01 -9.36 2.39
CA ALA A 116 12.01 -9.37 1.32
C ALA A 116 12.47 -10.12 0.07
N VAL A 117 13.78 -10.25 -0.13
CA VAL A 117 14.35 -11.09 -1.19
C VAL A 117 14.80 -12.45 -0.65
N ASP A 118 14.96 -12.59 0.67
CA ASP A 118 15.27 -13.86 1.31
C ASP A 118 14.15 -14.88 1.03
N GLY A 119 14.52 -15.98 0.37
CA GLY A 119 13.59 -16.99 -0.13
C GLY A 119 13.06 -16.78 -1.56
N LEU A 120 13.39 -15.66 -2.22
CA LEU A 120 13.15 -15.49 -3.66
C LEU A 120 14.28 -16.16 -4.46
N VAL A 121 13.95 -17.29 -5.10
CA VAL A 121 14.90 -18.10 -5.86
C VAL A 121 15.63 -17.26 -6.92
N GLY A 122 16.97 -17.27 -6.88
CA GLY A 122 17.82 -16.68 -7.91
C GLY A 122 18.28 -15.23 -7.67
N HIS A 123 18.09 -14.68 -6.47
CA HIS A 123 18.49 -13.31 -6.14
C HIS A 123 19.59 -13.25 -5.07
N GLU A 124 20.66 -12.48 -5.35
CA GLU A 124 21.74 -12.16 -4.41
C GLU A 124 21.47 -10.80 -3.77
N GLY A 125 20.57 -10.76 -2.79
CA GLY A 125 20.26 -9.54 -2.04
C GLY A 125 19.53 -8.45 -2.84
N PRO A 126 19.01 -7.41 -2.16
CA PRO A 126 18.36 -6.29 -2.80
C PRO A 126 19.40 -5.33 -3.40
N ASP A 127 19.04 -4.63 -4.48
CA ASP A 127 19.77 -3.46 -4.92
C ASP A 127 19.24 -2.18 -4.22
N ALA A 128 19.86 -1.04 -4.51
CA ALA A 128 19.43 0.26 -3.99
C ALA A 128 17.97 0.60 -4.37
N ALA A 129 17.50 0.15 -5.54
CA ALA A 129 16.15 0.46 -5.99
C ALA A 129 15.08 -0.20 -5.11
N LEU A 130 15.31 -1.42 -4.61
CA LEU A 130 14.39 -2.07 -3.66
C LEU A 130 14.52 -1.49 -2.24
N ALA A 131 15.73 -1.14 -1.81
CA ALA A 131 15.96 -0.52 -0.51
C ALA A 131 15.21 0.82 -0.38
N ASP A 132 15.20 1.62 -1.45
CA ASP A 132 14.52 2.91 -1.50
C ASP A 132 13.05 2.82 -1.93
N ALA A 133 12.51 1.64 -2.21
CA ALA A 133 11.17 1.51 -2.77
C ALA A 133 10.03 1.74 -1.76
N VAL A 134 10.28 1.58 -0.45
CA VAL A 134 9.24 1.48 0.58
C VAL A 134 9.46 2.49 1.70
N GLY A 135 8.39 3.20 2.06
CA GLY A 135 8.35 4.09 3.22
C GLY A 135 7.84 3.37 4.47
N GLU A 136 8.19 3.90 5.65
CA GLU A 136 7.89 3.27 6.93
C GLU A 136 7.11 4.19 7.88
N ILE A 137 6.06 3.66 8.49
CA ILE A 137 5.28 4.33 9.53
C ILE A 137 5.90 4.08 10.92
N HIS A 138 6.54 5.10 11.51
CA HIS A 138 7.21 4.96 12.83
C HIS A 138 6.49 5.73 13.94
N GLY A 139 6.29 5.10 15.09
CA GLY A 139 5.86 5.75 16.35
C GLY A 139 4.48 6.42 16.35
N ALA A 140 3.86 6.58 15.18
CA ALA A 140 2.57 7.20 14.99
C ALA A 140 1.43 6.18 15.09
N ASP A 141 0.35 6.56 15.76
CA ASP A 141 -0.91 5.81 15.72
C ASP A 141 -1.69 6.17 14.46
N VAL A 142 -1.16 5.75 13.30
CA VAL A 142 -1.79 5.98 11.99
C VAL A 142 -3.19 5.36 11.95
N LEU A 143 -3.42 4.28 12.68
CA LEU A 143 -4.73 3.62 12.73
C LEU A 143 -5.78 4.51 13.39
N ALA A 144 -5.43 5.17 14.50
CA ALA A 144 -6.31 6.14 15.15
C ALA A 144 -6.67 7.33 14.25
N ALA A 145 -5.74 7.78 13.39
CA ALA A 145 -6.00 8.85 12.42
C ALA A 145 -6.76 8.38 11.18
N LEU A 146 -6.61 7.11 10.79
CA LEU A 146 -7.21 6.54 9.60
C LEU A 146 -8.69 6.22 9.78
N ILE A 147 -9.11 5.70 10.95
CA ILE A 147 -10.51 5.34 11.19
C ILE A 147 -11.47 6.52 10.93
N PRO A 148 -11.24 7.75 11.46
CA PRO A 148 -12.08 8.90 11.15
C PRO A 148 -12.04 9.33 9.68
N ALA A 149 -10.92 9.10 8.99
CA ALA A 149 -10.78 9.42 7.57
C ALA A 149 -11.53 8.44 6.67
N LEU A 150 -11.86 7.24 7.19
CA LEU A 150 -12.63 6.22 6.48
C LEU A 150 -14.16 6.41 6.60
N GLY A 151 -14.63 7.31 7.47
CA GLY A 151 -16.05 7.57 7.72
C GLY A 151 -16.58 6.89 8.99
#